data_AF-A0AAW1JML3-F1
#
_entry.id   AF-A0AAW1JML3-F1
#
_cell.length_a   1.000
_cell.length_b   1.000
_cell.length_c   1.000
_cell.angle_alpha   90.00
_cell.angle_beta   90.00
_cell.angle_gamma   90.00
#
_symmetry.space_group_name_H-M   'P 1'
#
loop_
_entity.id
_entity.type
_entity.pdbx_description
1 polymer ?
#
loop_
_entity_poly.entity_id
_entity_poly.type
_entity_poly.pdbx_seq_one_letter_code
_entity_poly.pdbx_strand_id
1 'polypeptide(L)'
;MVHRRQPLLESPGILAIGSSLKGENSYSHHLDSVVGVSVVDRFTYYTLAFFERVNMYANASLTSLFNTYNPNLLIPTAYYRTDLYQRNLEVVPITNFFGSVMETIHTESAYKAFSNKDVTNEITAPQKKVQL
;
A
#
# COMPACT_ATOMS: atom_id res chain seq x y z
N MET A 1 -27.43 -11.76 -22.73
CA MET A 1 -26.00 -12.09 -22.92
C MET A 1 -25.20 -11.36 -21.84
N VAL A 2 -24.95 -11.99 -20.69
CA VAL A 2 -24.25 -11.38 -19.55
C VAL A 2 -23.00 -12.19 -19.28
N HIS A 3 -21.84 -11.72 -19.73
CA HIS A 3 -20.55 -12.30 -19.35
C HIS A 3 -19.90 -11.39 -18.29
N ARG A 4 -20.51 -11.39 -17.08
CA ARG A 4 -19.90 -10.84 -15.87
C ARG A 4 -18.83 -11.82 -15.38
N ARG A 5 -17.64 -11.78 -15.97
CA ARG A 5 -16.45 -12.27 -15.27
C ARG A 5 -15.90 -11.10 -14.45
N GLN A 6 -16.26 -11.09 -13.17
CA GLN A 6 -15.51 -10.36 -12.15
C GLN A 6 -14.08 -10.96 -12.07
N PRO A 7 -13.07 -10.23 -11.58
CA PRO A 7 -11.74 -10.80 -11.40
C PRO A 7 -11.82 -12.11 -10.58
N LEU A 8 -11.05 -13.12 -10.99
CA LEU A 8 -11.00 -14.47 -10.38
C LEU A 8 -10.35 -14.41 -8.99
N LEU A 9 -11.01 -13.71 -8.07
CA LEU A 9 -10.66 -13.73 -6.66
C LEU A 9 -11.71 -14.60 -5.97
N GLU A 10 -11.25 -15.64 -5.29
CA GLU A 10 -12.12 -16.65 -4.66
C GLU A 10 -11.69 -16.94 -3.21
N SER A 11 -10.59 -16.33 -2.74
CA SER A 11 -10.11 -16.57 -1.38
C SER A 11 -10.95 -15.79 -0.36
N PRO A 12 -11.43 -16.43 0.73
CA PRO A 12 -12.11 -15.75 1.81
C PRO A 12 -11.22 -14.70 2.49
N GLY A 13 -11.84 -13.68 3.07
CA GLY A 13 -11.16 -12.57 3.74
C GLY A 13 -10.70 -11.45 2.81
N ILE A 14 -10.94 -11.55 1.50
CA ILE A 14 -10.59 -10.50 0.54
C ILE A 14 -11.70 -9.46 0.44
N LEU A 15 -11.36 -8.21 0.68
CA LEU A 15 -12.15 -7.04 0.30
C LEU A 15 -11.45 -6.38 -0.90
N ALA A 16 -12.18 -6.18 -1.99
CA ALA A 16 -11.64 -5.52 -3.18
C ALA A 16 -12.44 -4.27 -3.52
N ILE A 17 -11.74 -3.25 -4.00
CA ILE A 17 -12.34 -2.02 -4.51
C ILE A 17 -11.71 -1.65 -5.85
N GLY A 18 -12.53 -1.17 -6.79
CA GLY A 18 -12.12 -0.70 -8.10
C GLY A 18 -12.65 0.70 -8.38
N SER A 19 -11.90 1.46 -9.18
CA SER A 19 -12.21 2.82 -9.57
C SER A 19 -13.39 2.94 -10.54
N SER A 20 -13.69 1.86 -11.27
CA SER A 20 -14.72 1.83 -12.30
C SER A 20 -15.29 0.44 -12.50
N LEU A 21 -16.51 0.35 -13.02
CA LEU A 21 -17.06 -0.93 -13.48
C LEU A 21 -16.40 -1.37 -14.77
N LYS A 22 -16.53 -2.67 -15.09
CA LYS A 22 -16.08 -3.19 -16.37
C LYS A 22 -16.81 -2.46 -17.51
N GLY A 23 -16.03 -1.90 -18.44
CA GLY A 23 -16.54 -1.11 -19.56
C GLY A 23 -16.52 0.40 -19.31
N GLU A 24 -16.14 0.84 -18.11
CA GLU A 24 -15.90 2.24 -17.78
C GLU A 24 -14.40 2.50 -17.63
N ASN A 25 -13.97 3.70 -18.02
CA ASN A 25 -12.59 4.15 -17.87
C ASN A 25 -12.40 4.90 -16.54
N SER A 26 -11.19 4.80 -15.96
CA SER A 26 -10.76 5.72 -14.91
C SER A 26 -10.35 7.05 -15.54
N TYR A 27 -10.68 8.17 -14.88
CA TYR A 27 -10.43 9.52 -15.40
C TYR A 27 -9.44 10.29 -14.53
N SER A 28 -8.68 11.16 -15.17
CA SER A 28 -7.72 12.05 -14.52
C SER A 28 -8.40 13.18 -13.74
N HIS A 29 -7.84 13.58 -12.59
CA HIS A 29 -8.32 14.73 -11.80
C HIS A 29 -7.56 16.02 -12.14
N HIS A 30 -6.23 15.97 -12.12
CA HIS A 30 -5.37 17.12 -12.41
C HIS A 30 -4.54 16.86 -13.67
N LEU A 31 -4.57 17.83 -14.60
CA LEU A 31 -3.68 17.88 -15.76
C LEU A 31 -2.66 18.99 -15.48
N ASP A 32 -1.40 18.63 -15.34
CA ASP A 32 -0.32 19.61 -15.29
C ASP A 32 0.04 20.01 -16.73
N SER A 33 -0.26 21.25 -17.11
CA SER A 33 -0.01 21.76 -18.46
C SER A 33 1.47 22.04 -18.74
N VAL A 34 2.31 22.16 -17.71
CA VAL A 34 3.75 22.37 -17.85
C VAL A 34 4.45 21.03 -18.08
N VAL A 35 4.03 19.98 -17.38
CA VAL A 35 4.59 18.62 -17.54
C VAL A 35 3.88 17.85 -18.67
N GLY A 36 2.65 18.23 -19.02
CA GLY A 36 1.87 17.63 -20.11
C GLY A 36 1.28 16.26 -19.79
N VAL A 37 1.21 15.88 -18.51
CA VAL A 37 0.74 14.57 -18.06
C VAL A 37 -0.35 14.70 -16.99
N SER A 38 -1.22 13.69 -16.92
CA SER A 38 -2.11 13.53 -15.78
C SER A 38 -1.31 13.12 -14.56
N VAL A 39 -1.52 13.82 -13.44
CA VAL A 39 -0.75 13.58 -12.21
C VAL A 39 -1.40 12.52 -11.34
N VAL A 40 -2.74 12.47 -11.32
CA VAL A 40 -3.51 11.56 -10.45
C VAL A 40 -4.89 11.30 -11.04
N ASP A 41 -5.37 10.07 -10.92
CA ASP A 41 -6.75 9.74 -11.26
C ASP A 41 -7.73 10.23 -10.17
N ARG A 42 -9.01 10.40 -10.53
CA ARG A 42 -10.02 10.91 -9.62
C ARG A 42 -10.28 9.97 -8.45
N PHE A 43 -10.26 8.66 -8.68
CA PHE A 43 -10.50 7.66 -7.65
C PHE A 43 -9.42 7.72 -6.56
N THR A 44 -8.16 7.70 -6.96
CA THR A 44 -7.00 7.88 -6.09
C THR A 44 -7.04 9.22 -5.40
N TYR A 45 -7.33 10.31 -6.11
CA TYR A 45 -7.39 11.65 -5.51
C TYR A 45 -8.40 11.72 -4.36
N TYR A 46 -9.64 11.27 -4.56
CA TYR A 46 -10.65 11.32 -3.50
C TYR A 46 -10.41 10.30 -2.39
N THR A 47 -9.80 9.15 -2.70
CA THR A 47 -9.34 8.19 -1.68
C THR A 47 -8.27 8.82 -0.78
N LEU A 48 -7.29 9.51 -1.35
CA LEU A 48 -6.25 10.20 -0.59
C LEU A 48 -6.82 11.38 0.21
N ALA A 49 -7.73 12.17 -0.39
CA ALA A 49 -8.38 13.28 0.31
C ALA A 49 -9.19 12.83 1.54
N PHE A 50 -9.73 11.61 1.54
CA PHE A 50 -10.30 11.00 2.75
C PHE A 50 -9.21 10.73 3.79
N PHE A 51 -8.12 10.07 3.42
CA PHE A 51 -7.04 9.75 4.35
C PHE A 51 -6.32 10.96 4.93
N GLU A 52 -6.20 12.05 4.18
CA GLU A 52 -5.64 13.32 4.66
C GLU A 52 -6.46 13.95 5.79
N ARG A 53 -7.78 13.66 5.84
CA ARG A 53 -8.69 14.19 6.86
C ARG A 53 -8.88 13.26 8.05
N VAL A 54 -8.69 11.96 7.83
CA VAL A 54 -8.87 10.95 8.87
C VAL A 54 -7.64 10.91 9.76
N ASN A 55 -7.83 11.21 11.04
CA ASN A 55 -6.78 11.00 12.03
C ASN A 55 -6.54 9.49 12.20
N MET A 56 -5.28 9.07 12.32
CA MET A 56 -4.85 7.68 12.55
C MET A 56 -5.50 7.07 13.81
N TYR A 57 -5.85 7.91 14.78
CA TYR A 57 -6.57 7.55 16.00
C TYR A 57 -8.09 7.64 15.88
N ALA A 58 -8.62 8.08 14.72
CA ALA A 58 -10.06 8.16 14.50
C ALA A 58 -10.61 6.78 14.15
N ASN A 59 -11.74 6.44 14.77
CA ASN A 59 -12.51 5.21 14.53
C ASN A 59 -13.28 5.25 13.19
N ALA A 60 -12.63 5.70 12.11
CA ALA A 60 -13.24 5.71 10.78
C ALA A 60 -13.36 4.26 10.28
N SER A 61 -14.54 3.89 9.79
CA SER A 61 -14.81 2.56 9.26
C SER A 61 -14.58 2.49 7.75
N LEU A 62 -14.55 1.28 7.20
CA LEU A 62 -14.50 1.08 5.74
C LEU A 62 -15.73 1.70 5.04
N THR A 63 -16.91 1.61 5.67
CA THR A 63 -18.11 2.30 5.15
C THR A 63 -17.90 3.81 5.08
N SER A 64 -17.20 4.41 6.05
CA SER A 64 -16.87 5.85 6.01
C SER A 64 -16.04 6.22 4.77
N LEU A 65 -15.06 5.39 4.39
CA LEU A 65 -14.31 5.60 3.14
C LEU A 65 -15.24 5.46 1.93
N PHE A 66 -16.01 4.38 1.84
CA PHE A 66 -16.83 4.11 0.66
C PHE A 66 -17.90 5.18 0.42
N ASN A 67 -18.45 5.75 1.49
CA ASN A 67 -19.40 6.86 1.42
C ASN A 67 -18.80 8.16 0.87
N THR A 68 -17.46 8.28 0.77
CA THR A 68 -16.83 9.46 0.16
C THR A 68 -16.83 9.41 -1.37
N TYR A 69 -17.07 8.24 -1.97
CA TYR A 69 -17.09 8.08 -3.42
C TYR A 69 -18.38 8.63 -4.01
N ASN A 70 -18.34 9.92 -4.36
CA ASN A 70 -19.42 10.62 -5.03
C ASN A 70 -19.31 10.44 -6.56
N PRO A 71 -20.31 9.83 -7.22
CA PRO A 71 -20.30 9.63 -8.68
C PRO A 71 -20.12 10.92 -9.49
N ASN A 72 -20.62 12.06 -9.00
CA ASN A 72 -20.46 13.36 -9.68
C ASN A 72 -19.01 13.86 -9.67
N LEU A 73 -18.24 13.47 -8.65
CA LEU A 73 -16.84 13.86 -8.52
C LEU A 73 -15.92 12.89 -9.26
N LEU A 74 -16.21 11.58 -9.14
CA LEU A 74 -15.44 10.53 -9.78
C LEU A 74 -15.64 10.53 -11.29
N ILE A 75 -16.88 10.60 -11.76
CA ILE A 75 -17.36 10.29 -13.12
C ILE A 75 -17.66 8.80 -13.36
N PRO A 76 -16.73 7.83 -13.21
CA PRO A 76 -17.07 6.42 -13.31
C PRO A 76 -17.64 5.88 -11.99
N THR A 77 -18.23 4.70 -12.06
CA THR A 77 -18.86 4.04 -10.93
C THR A 77 -17.81 3.25 -10.14
N ALA A 78 -17.36 3.78 -9.01
CA ALA A 78 -16.55 3.01 -8.07
C ALA A 78 -17.34 1.81 -7.54
N TYR A 79 -16.67 0.66 -7.44
CA TYR A 79 -17.31 -0.58 -7.01
C TYR A 79 -16.43 -1.30 -5.99
N TYR A 80 -17.04 -1.80 -4.93
CA TYR A 80 -16.37 -2.63 -3.93
C TYR A 80 -17.08 -3.98 -3.82
N ARG A 81 -16.29 -5.04 -3.82
CA ARG A 81 -16.71 -6.44 -3.79
C ARG A 81 -16.55 -6.98 -2.37
N THR A 82 -17.65 -7.41 -1.76
CA THR A 82 -17.71 -7.82 -0.33
C THR A 82 -18.13 -9.26 -0.10
N ASP A 83 -18.48 -10.03 -1.13
CA ASP A 83 -18.93 -11.43 -1.01
C ASP A 83 -17.87 -12.33 -0.36
N LEU A 84 -16.59 -12.00 -0.51
CA LEU A 84 -15.47 -12.71 0.10
C LEU A 84 -15.10 -12.18 1.49
N TYR A 85 -15.71 -11.10 1.97
CA TYR A 85 -15.40 -10.46 3.25
C TYR A 85 -16.66 -10.29 4.11
N GLN A 86 -16.91 -11.26 5.00
CA GLN A 86 -18.19 -11.37 5.72
C GLN A 86 -18.36 -10.39 6.90
N ARG A 87 -17.33 -9.61 7.24
CA ARG A 87 -17.41 -8.68 8.38
C ARG A 87 -18.23 -7.45 8.01
N ASN A 88 -19.05 -6.95 8.94
CA ASN A 88 -19.79 -5.70 8.75
C ASN A 88 -18.83 -4.52 8.60
N LEU A 89 -18.83 -3.88 7.43
CA LEU A 89 -17.94 -2.77 7.09
C LEU A 89 -18.13 -1.52 7.94
N GLU A 90 -19.30 -1.33 8.55
CA GLU A 90 -19.60 -0.17 9.40
C GLU A 90 -18.77 -0.18 10.69
N VAL A 91 -18.38 -1.37 11.16
CA VAL A 91 -17.62 -1.56 12.40
C VAL A 91 -16.18 -1.99 12.16
N VAL A 92 -15.78 -2.23 10.91
CA VAL A 92 -14.40 -2.57 10.56
C VAL A 92 -13.61 -1.28 10.43
N PRO A 93 -12.65 -1.01 11.33
CA PRO A 93 -11.81 0.17 11.24
C PRO A 93 -10.96 0.13 9.98
N ILE A 94 -10.76 1.29 9.36
CA ILE A 94 -9.93 1.38 8.17
C ILE A 94 -8.44 1.12 8.46
N THR A 95 -8.04 1.31 9.72
CA THR A 95 -6.69 0.98 10.22
C THR A 95 -6.37 -0.50 10.16
N ASN A 96 -7.36 -1.39 10.08
CA ASN A 96 -7.12 -2.81 9.82
C ASN A 96 -6.47 -3.07 8.45
N PHE A 97 -6.60 -2.13 7.51
CA PHE A 97 -6.08 -2.23 6.14
C PHE A 97 -4.95 -1.23 5.88
N PHE A 98 -5.09 0.00 6.39
CA PHE A 98 -4.20 1.12 6.08
C PHE A 98 -3.46 1.69 7.30
N GLY A 99 -3.63 1.08 8.48
CA GLY A 99 -2.91 1.46 9.69
C GLY A 99 -1.62 0.64 9.83
N SER A 100 -0.53 1.31 10.15
CA SER A 100 0.65 0.65 10.72
C SER A 100 0.75 1.10 12.18
N VAL A 101 0.53 0.18 13.12
CA VAL A 101 0.94 0.38 14.51
C VAL A 101 2.37 -0.13 14.62
N MET A 102 3.34 0.76 14.41
CA MET A 102 4.73 0.44 14.71
C MET A 102 4.94 0.66 16.20
N GLU A 103 4.80 -0.41 16.99
CA GLU A 103 5.19 -0.38 18.39
C GLU A 103 6.71 -0.17 18.46
N THR A 104 7.12 1.03 18.88
CA THR A 104 8.54 1.35 19.04
C THR A 104 8.96 1.04 20.47
N ILE A 105 9.71 -0.04 20.64
CA ILE A 105 10.32 -0.36 21.94
C ILE A 105 11.63 0.41 22.03
N HIS A 106 11.75 1.27 23.04
CA HIS A 106 13.02 1.91 23.34
C HIS A 106 14.04 0.86 23.81
N THR A 107 15.16 0.77 23.10
CA THR A 107 16.32 0.00 23.56
C THR A 107 17.18 0.93 24.42
N GLU A 108 17.54 0.47 25.63
CA GLU A 108 18.39 1.24 26.57
C GLU A 108 19.81 1.47 26.06
N SER A 109 20.22 0.78 24.99
CA SER A 109 21.54 0.94 24.39
C SER A 109 21.49 0.84 22.88
N ALA A 110 22.37 1.58 22.20
CA ALA A 110 22.58 1.45 20.78
C ALA A 110 23.06 0.03 20.43
N TYR A 111 22.57 -0.52 19.31
CA TYR A 111 23.09 -1.78 18.77
C TYR A 111 24.61 -1.66 18.58
N LYS A 112 25.37 -2.63 19.12
CA LYS A 112 26.80 -2.74 18.83
C LYS A 112 26.96 -3.05 17.33
N ALA A 113 27.34 -2.05 16.55
CA ALA A 113 27.82 -2.27 15.20
C ALA A 113 29.01 -3.24 15.27
N PHE A 114 29.08 -4.21 14.34
CA PHE A 114 30.24 -5.07 14.22
C PHE A 114 31.48 -4.20 13.96
N SER A 115 32.27 -3.98 15.02
CA SER A 115 33.56 -3.33 14.91
C SER A 115 34.48 -4.31 14.19
N ASN A 116 34.80 -4.02 12.94
CA ASN A 116 35.88 -4.70 12.21
C ASN A 116 37.21 -4.42 12.93
N LYS A 117 37.53 -5.25 13.92
CA LYS A 117 38.85 -5.38 14.50
C LYS A 117 39.10 -6.86 14.70
N ASP A 118 39.75 -7.46 13.71
CA ASP A 118 40.95 -8.30 13.89
C ASP A 118 41.22 -9.10 12.60
N VAL A 119 41.96 -8.49 11.67
CA VAL A 119 42.82 -9.22 10.74
C VAL A 119 44.20 -8.59 10.80
N THR A 120 44.91 -8.89 11.88
CA THR A 120 46.36 -8.89 11.89
C THR A 120 46.77 -10.29 12.32
N ASN A 121 47.33 -11.09 11.41
CA ASN A 121 48.42 -12.00 11.70
C ASN A 121 49.11 -12.49 10.41
N GLU A 122 50.43 -12.30 10.44
CA GLU A 122 51.49 -13.11 9.82
C GLU A 122 51.77 -13.00 8.31
N ILE A 123 52.73 -12.10 8.01
CA ILE A 123 53.64 -12.21 6.86
C ILE A 123 54.49 -13.46 7.05
N THR A 124 54.25 -14.51 6.26
CA THR A 124 55.23 -15.59 6.03
C THR A 124 55.66 -15.55 4.56
N ALA A 125 56.93 -15.20 4.33
CA ALA A 125 57.55 -15.22 3.01
C ALA A 125 57.83 -16.67 2.57
N PRO A 126 57.51 -17.09 1.33
CA PRO A 126 57.88 -18.41 0.86
C PRO A 126 59.35 -18.44 0.41
N GLN A 127 60.10 -19.36 1.02
CA GLN A 127 61.45 -19.78 0.64
C GLN A 127 61.43 -20.41 -0.76
N LYS A 128 62.32 -19.97 -1.65
CA LYS A 128 62.57 -20.57 -2.95
C LYS A 128 63.61 -21.68 -2.79
N LYS A 129 63.22 -22.96 -2.96
CA LYS A 129 64.18 -24.06 -3.13
C LYS A 129 64.06 -24.61 -4.55
N VAL A 130 65.08 -24.31 -5.35
CA VAL A 130 65.35 -24.98 -6.63
C VAL A 130 66.29 -26.14 -6.32
N GLN A 131 65.98 -27.36 -6.76
CA GLN A 131 66.99 -28.40 -6.90
C GLN A 131 66.59 -29.38 -8.01
N LEU A 132 67.43 -29.35 -9.06
CA LEU A 132 67.67 -30.29 -10.18
C LEU A 132 66.63 -31.37 -10.49
#